data_AF-A0A951SY27-F1
#
_entry.id   AF-A0A951SY27-F1
#
_cell.length_a   1.000
_cell.length_b   1.000
_cell.length_c   1.000
_cell.angle_alpha   90.00
_cell.angle_beta   90.00
_cell.angle_gamma   90.00
#
_symmetry.space_group_name_H-M   'P 1'
#
loop_
_entity.id
_entity.type
_entity.pdbx_description
1 polymer ?
#
loop_
_entity_poly.entity_id
_entity_poly.type
_entity_poly.pdbx_seq_one_letter_code
_entity_poly.pdbx_strand_id
1 'polypeptide(L)'
;QSYLMAVTETDASWLVKAIYQDLSKIAPDYPNTANLTTWQHRAAVHFYDQLSFAQAKLSTDQIVETTTAETIQDDGIFLIRANQQSELKKLGERGYTYLSRESDILTQWVNELTRKKDNTTAIQLIEQFSHTKVLNNSLWRAYLTLLSKGNQDIYFNELLDYLVVHHSDIQVHDQLITFLIGDHPSQIRWANQKYWESAAVRLPGQPGSGRFIYWLWRYYTVHFPGRAKELVTSFYKYAPGSYYSVPFWQQSNSTEFVTDWHKVFNKDDYAKWLSVYGGNDEALRFISRKDLTRYYHPDAVKLDRELYQGARSIDPEIVEILALGEYSIGMTSFKEKYKNLPQLDYYKYLVIAGINSHNRFIEVYYLRAVLRQLQIPEDPFILPPRLLNALYPRPYR
;
A
#
# COMPACT_ATOMS: atom_id res chain seq x y z
N GLN A 1 24.78 23.78 -13.13
CA GLN A 1 23.43 23.56 -12.57
C GLN A 1 22.85 22.23 -13.04
N SER A 2 22.87 21.92 -14.34
CA SER A 2 22.39 20.63 -14.89
C SER A 2 23.03 19.39 -14.27
N TYR A 3 24.35 19.35 -14.09
CA TYR A 3 25.03 18.20 -13.46
C TYR A 3 24.62 17.96 -12.00
N LEU A 4 24.44 19.04 -11.23
CA LEU A 4 24.04 18.94 -9.82
C LEU A 4 22.56 18.57 -9.67
N MET A 5 21.68 19.03 -10.57
CA MET A 5 20.30 18.52 -10.62
C MET A 5 20.25 17.06 -11.05
N ALA A 6 21.04 16.68 -12.07
CA ALA A 6 21.09 15.31 -12.56
C ALA A 6 21.58 14.33 -11.47
N VAL A 7 22.51 14.74 -10.60
CA VAL A 7 22.99 13.88 -9.50
C VAL A 7 21.94 13.74 -8.39
N THR A 8 21.17 14.80 -8.10
CA THR A 8 20.10 14.74 -7.09
C THR A 8 18.90 13.91 -7.55
N GLU A 9 18.73 13.76 -8.86
CA GLU A 9 17.62 13.01 -9.49
C GLU A 9 17.99 11.54 -9.79
N THR A 10 19.21 11.09 -9.47
CA THR A 10 19.66 9.73 -9.77
C THR A 10 20.20 8.97 -8.55
N ASP A 11 19.77 7.72 -8.41
CA ASP A 11 20.29 6.78 -7.40
C ASP A 11 21.38 5.85 -7.94
N ALA A 12 21.78 6.02 -9.21
CA ALA A 12 22.72 5.11 -9.88
C ALA A 12 24.19 5.48 -9.57
N SER A 13 24.87 4.68 -8.75
CA SER A 13 26.26 4.92 -8.31
C SER A 13 27.26 5.12 -9.47
N TRP A 14 27.11 4.38 -10.56
CA TRP A 14 27.96 4.53 -11.75
C TRP A 14 27.72 5.86 -12.47
N LEU A 15 26.48 6.35 -12.48
CA LEU A 15 26.11 7.63 -13.09
C LEU A 15 26.60 8.78 -12.21
N VAL A 16 26.45 8.68 -10.89
CA VAL A 16 27.03 9.64 -9.94
C VAL A 16 28.54 9.76 -10.14
N LYS A 17 29.25 8.65 -10.35
CA LYS A 17 30.69 8.65 -10.64
C LYS A 17 31.03 9.32 -11.98
N ALA A 18 30.24 9.06 -13.02
CA ALA A 18 30.43 9.71 -14.32
C ALA A 18 30.17 11.23 -14.26
N ILE A 19 29.08 11.63 -13.59
CA ILE A 19 28.76 13.03 -13.33
C ILE A 19 29.89 13.70 -12.55
N TYR A 20 30.45 13.04 -11.53
CA TYR A 20 31.59 13.57 -10.78
C TYR A 20 32.81 13.79 -11.67
N GLN A 21 33.19 12.79 -12.48
CA GLN A 21 34.33 12.89 -13.40
C GLN A 21 34.19 14.05 -14.38
N ASP A 22 32.98 14.30 -14.89
CA ASP A 22 32.73 15.42 -15.78
C ASP A 22 32.68 16.75 -15.04
N LEU A 23 32.08 16.78 -13.84
CA LEU A 23 32.07 17.96 -12.98
C LEU A 23 33.49 18.39 -12.60
N SER A 24 34.38 17.45 -12.24
CA SER A 24 35.78 17.74 -11.91
C SER A 24 36.59 18.29 -13.09
N LYS A 25 36.18 18.04 -14.34
CA LYS A 25 36.83 18.67 -15.51
C LYS A 25 36.43 20.13 -15.67
N ILE A 26 35.18 20.46 -15.34
CA ILE A 26 34.59 21.79 -15.60
C ILE A 26 34.74 22.71 -14.37
N ALA A 27 34.71 22.14 -13.16
CA ALA A 27 34.88 22.81 -11.88
C ALA A 27 35.84 22.00 -10.98
N PRO A 28 37.17 22.06 -11.24
CA PRO A 28 38.17 21.24 -10.55
C PRO A 28 38.20 21.41 -9.04
N ASP A 29 37.83 22.61 -8.57
CA ASP A 29 37.85 22.97 -7.15
C ASP A 29 36.54 22.65 -6.43
N TYR A 30 35.55 22.03 -7.08
CA TYR A 30 34.26 21.70 -6.46
C TYR A 30 34.46 20.81 -5.21
N PRO A 31 33.80 21.11 -4.06
CA PRO A 31 32.74 22.11 -3.86
C PRO A 31 33.23 23.52 -3.47
N ASN A 32 34.54 23.78 -3.45
CA ASN A 32 35.11 25.10 -3.09
C ASN A 32 35.09 26.13 -4.24
N THR A 33 34.38 25.86 -5.33
CA THR A 33 34.27 26.80 -6.45
C THR A 33 33.63 28.12 -5.97
N ALA A 34 34.19 29.25 -6.41
CA ALA A 34 33.65 30.56 -6.06
C ALA A 34 32.22 30.75 -6.60
N ASN A 35 31.40 31.51 -5.86
CA ASN A 35 30.02 31.90 -6.24
C ASN A 35 29.01 30.75 -6.38
N LEU A 36 29.25 29.59 -5.78
CA LEU A 36 28.21 28.57 -5.66
C LEU A 36 27.09 29.05 -4.74
N THR A 37 25.85 28.72 -5.09
CA THR A 37 24.73 28.91 -4.17
C THR A 37 24.82 27.94 -2.99
N THR A 38 24.13 28.25 -1.88
CA THR A 38 24.07 27.36 -0.71
C THR A 38 23.61 25.95 -1.06
N TRP A 39 22.61 25.82 -1.92
CA TRP A 39 22.14 24.52 -2.44
C TRP A 39 23.22 23.80 -3.26
N GLN A 40 23.91 24.50 -4.17
CA GLN A 40 24.96 23.90 -5.00
C GLN A 40 26.15 23.38 -4.19
N HIS A 41 26.48 24.07 -3.09
CA HIS A 41 27.50 23.63 -2.16
C HIS A 41 27.07 22.37 -1.39
N ARG A 42 25.79 22.29 -1.00
CA ARG A 42 25.22 21.14 -0.27
C ARG A 42 25.01 19.90 -1.13
N ALA A 43 24.78 20.08 -2.44
CA ALA A 43 24.71 18.97 -3.41
C ALA A 43 26.00 18.12 -3.46
N ALA A 44 27.12 18.60 -2.89
CA ALA A 44 28.36 17.84 -2.77
C ALA A 44 28.20 16.53 -2.01
N VAL A 45 27.18 16.44 -1.13
CA VAL A 45 26.86 15.21 -0.40
C VAL A 45 26.61 14.02 -1.32
N HIS A 46 26.06 14.25 -2.51
CA HIS A 46 25.78 13.18 -3.49
C HIS A 46 27.06 12.54 -4.02
N PHE A 47 28.18 13.26 -4.00
CA PHE A 47 29.49 12.77 -4.40
C PHE A 47 30.32 12.24 -3.23
N TYR A 48 29.70 11.90 -2.11
CA TYR A 48 30.39 11.45 -0.90
C TYR A 48 31.39 10.30 -1.12
N ASP A 49 31.10 9.36 -2.01
CA ASP A 49 32.03 8.25 -2.32
C ASP A 49 33.27 8.72 -3.11
N GLN A 50 33.26 9.97 -3.60
CA GLN A 50 34.32 10.58 -4.41
C GLN A 50 35.01 11.77 -3.72
N LEU A 51 34.39 12.35 -2.67
CA LEU A 51 34.89 13.51 -1.92
C LEU A 51 35.11 13.14 -0.44
N SER A 52 36.20 13.63 0.16
CA SER A 52 36.40 13.49 1.61
C SER A 52 35.54 14.47 2.41
N PHE A 53 35.09 14.09 3.61
CA PHE A 53 34.28 14.95 4.49
C PHE A 53 34.92 16.34 4.75
N ALA A 54 36.24 16.40 4.84
CA ALA A 54 36.98 17.63 5.06
C ALA A 54 36.88 18.61 3.87
N GLN A 55 36.68 18.10 2.65
CA GLN A 55 36.57 18.93 1.44
C GLN A 55 35.22 19.66 1.34
N ALA A 56 34.18 19.16 2.01
CA ALA A 56 32.86 19.78 2.01
C ALA A 56 32.76 21.02 2.93
N LYS A 57 33.67 21.21 3.90
CA LYS A 57 33.73 22.37 4.83
C LYS A 57 32.38 22.77 5.51
N LEU A 58 31.42 21.84 5.62
CA LEU A 58 30.15 22.11 6.29
C LEU A 58 30.27 21.77 7.78
N SER A 59 30.06 22.75 8.65
CA SER A 59 29.85 22.48 10.08
C SER A 59 28.48 21.83 10.28
N THR A 60 28.44 20.74 11.04
CA THR A 60 27.22 19.95 11.28
C THR A 60 26.16 20.75 12.05
N ASP A 61 26.58 21.56 13.02
CA ASP A 61 25.68 22.48 13.73
C ASP A 61 25.13 23.58 12.81
N GLN A 62 25.99 24.16 11.95
CA GLN A 62 25.56 25.18 11.00
C GLN A 62 24.55 24.62 9.97
N ILE A 63 24.71 23.36 9.55
CA ILE A 63 23.76 22.70 8.66
C ILE A 63 22.36 22.68 9.28
N VAL A 64 22.24 22.29 10.55
CA VAL A 64 20.96 22.27 11.25
C VAL A 64 20.35 23.67 11.34
N GLU A 65 21.16 24.68 11.68
CA GLU A 65 20.68 26.07 11.83
C GLU A 65 20.25 26.73 10.52
N THR A 66 20.92 26.40 9.42
CA THR A 66 20.72 27.05 8.11
C THR A 66 19.92 26.21 7.11
N THR A 67 19.44 25.04 7.52
CA THR A 67 18.54 24.18 6.73
C THR A 67 17.29 24.94 6.28
N THR A 68 16.91 24.73 5.02
CA THR A 68 15.64 25.17 4.42
C THR A 68 14.86 23.97 3.89
N ALA A 69 13.62 24.20 3.44
CA ALA A 69 12.81 23.18 2.77
C ALA A 69 13.49 22.59 1.53
N GLU A 70 14.29 23.38 0.81
CA GLU A 70 14.99 22.96 -0.42
C GLU A 70 16.23 22.11 -0.14
N THR A 71 16.87 22.29 1.02
CA THR A 71 18.15 21.63 1.33
C THR A 71 18.01 20.47 2.31
N ILE A 72 16.90 20.40 3.05
CA ILE A 72 16.76 19.48 4.19
C ILE A 72 17.05 18.04 3.81
N GLN A 73 16.57 17.57 2.65
CA GLN A 73 16.83 16.22 2.15
C GLN A 73 18.32 15.91 2.10
N ASP A 74 19.10 16.78 1.46
CA ASP A 74 20.54 16.65 1.28
C ASP A 74 21.30 16.79 2.62
N ASP A 75 20.85 17.74 3.46
CA ASP A 75 21.40 17.98 4.78
C ASP A 75 21.27 16.73 5.68
N GLY A 76 20.12 16.06 5.66
CA GLY A 76 19.92 14.84 6.43
C GLY A 76 20.77 13.67 5.93
N ILE A 77 20.89 13.49 4.61
CA ILE A 77 21.79 12.49 4.02
C ILE A 77 23.24 12.77 4.43
N PHE A 78 23.66 14.04 4.47
CA PHE A 78 25.01 14.41 4.91
C PHE A 78 25.24 14.00 6.36
N LEU A 79 24.32 14.33 7.27
CA LEU A 79 24.44 14.00 8.69
C LEU A 79 24.46 12.48 8.92
N ILE A 80 23.64 11.72 8.18
CA ILE A 80 23.65 10.24 8.22
C ILE A 80 25.02 9.70 7.78
N ARG A 81 25.52 10.18 6.64
CA ARG A 81 26.82 9.74 6.11
C ARG A 81 27.95 10.12 7.07
N ALA A 82 27.88 11.27 7.71
CA ALA A 82 28.87 11.78 8.67
C ALA A 82 28.80 11.13 10.07
N ASN A 83 27.87 10.19 10.31
CA ASN A 83 27.61 9.60 11.63
C ASN A 83 27.28 10.65 12.69
N GLN A 84 26.44 11.63 12.33
CA GLN A 84 26.02 12.73 13.20
C GLN A 84 24.57 12.51 13.63
N GLN A 85 24.31 11.45 14.39
CA GLN A 85 22.94 11.06 14.76
C GLN A 85 22.24 12.13 15.63
N SER A 86 23.00 12.83 16.48
CA SER A 86 22.43 13.84 17.37
C SER A 86 21.91 15.06 16.59
N GLU A 87 22.65 15.45 15.56
CA GLU A 87 22.37 16.54 14.66
C GLU A 87 21.25 16.17 13.70
N LEU A 88 21.21 14.92 13.23
CA LEU A 88 20.09 14.40 12.44
C LEU A 88 18.77 14.50 13.20
N LYS A 89 18.78 14.18 14.50
CA LYS A 89 17.59 14.32 15.36
C LYS A 89 17.15 15.77 15.47
N LYS A 90 18.08 16.70 15.74
CA LYS A 90 17.80 18.15 15.77
C LYS A 90 17.26 18.65 14.43
N LEU A 91 17.81 18.15 13.31
CA LEU A 91 17.33 18.46 11.96
C LEU A 91 15.88 17.99 11.76
N GLY A 92 15.58 16.76 12.18
CA GLY A 92 14.22 16.21 12.16
C GLY A 92 13.24 17.05 12.99
N GLU A 93 13.62 17.47 14.18
CA GLU A 93 12.81 18.34 15.05
C GLU A 93 12.56 19.70 14.40
N ARG A 94 13.59 20.35 13.85
CA ARG A 94 13.47 21.63 13.16
C ARG A 94 12.60 21.54 11.90
N GLY A 95 12.78 20.48 11.13
CA GLY A 95 12.07 20.21 9.88
C GLY A 95 10.71 19.53 10.04
N TYR A 96 10.21 19.36 11.27
CA TYR A 96 9.14 18.41 11.57
C TYR A 96 7.90 18.57 10.68
N THR A 97 7.40 19.79 10.53
CA THR A 97 6.20 20.06 9.72
C THR A 97 6.44 19.76 8.24
N TYR A 98 7.62 20.10 7.71
CA TYR A 98 7.95 19.88 6.30
C TYR A 98 8.16 18.38 6.01
N LEU A 99 8.96 17.69 6.81
CA LEU A 99 9.21 16.25 6.68
C LEU A 99 7.93 15.43 6.90
N SER A 100 7.00 15.91 7.73
CA SER A 100 5.70 15.30 7.90
C SER A 100 4.86 15.33 6.62
N ARG A 101 5.00 16.39 5.82
CA ARG A 101 4.31 16.55 4.54
C ARG A 101 5.04 15.80 3.42
N GLU A 102 6.36 15.93 3.37
CA GLU A 102 7.24 15.34 2.36
C GLU A 102 7.87 14.03 2.86
N SER A 103 7.03 13.07 3.25
CA SER A 103 7.46 11.80 3.89
C SER A 103 8.39 10.92 3.05
N ASP A 104 8.49 11.16 1.74
CA ASP A 104 9.45 10.45 0.87
C ASP A 104 10.91 10.76 1.24
N ILE A 105 11.18 11.95 1.77
CA ILE A 105 12.49 12.32 2.31
C ILE A 105 12.86 11.40 3.49
N LEU A 106 11.90 11.14 4.39
CA LEU A 106 12.12 10.21 5.51
C LEU A 106 12.41 8.79 5.02
N THR A 107 11.75 8.34 3.94
CA THR A 107 12.02 7.04 3.33
C THR A 107 13.46 6.94 2.83
N GLN A 108 13.97 7.99 2.17
CA GLN A 108 15.36 8.03 1.71
C GLN A 108 16.35 7.99 2.88
N TRP A 109 16.11 8.78 3.92
CA TRP A 109 16.95 8.81 5.12
C TRP A 109 16.99 7.45 5.83
N VAL A 110 15.84 6.79 5.98
CA VAL A 110 15.73 5.45 6.56
C VAL A 110 16.49 4.42 5.72
N ASN A 111 16.40 4.48 4.40
CA ASN A 111 17.14 3.59 3.51
C ASN A 111 18.65 3.78 3.66
N GLU A 112 19.11 5.03 3.74
CA GLU A 112 20.53 5.34 3.93
C GLU A 112 21.05 4.89 5.31
N LEU A 113 20.29 5.11 6.38
CA LEU A 113 20.60 4.60 7.72
C LEU A 113 20.68 3.06 7.72
N THR A 114 19.75 2.39 7.05
CA THR A 114 19.73 0.93 6.91
C THR A 114 20.96 0.42 6.13
N ARG A 115 21.36 1.13 5.06
CA ARG A 115 22.58 0.84 4.29
C ARG A 115 23.83 0.92 5.17
N LYS A 116 23.85 1.87 6.11
CA LYS A 116 24.91 2.03 7.12
C LYS A 116 24.77 1.09 8.32
N LYS A 117 23.75 0.24 8.35
CA LYS A 117 23.40 -0.66 9.48
C LYS A 117 23.03 0.07 10.77
N ASP A 118 22.66 1.35 10.69
CA ASP A 118 22.18 2.14 11.84
C ASP A 118 20.65 2.01 11.98
N ASN A 119 20.21 0.80 12.30
CA ASN A 119 18.79 0.47 12.41
C ASN A 119 18.12 1.16 13.60
N THR A 120 18.88 1.46 14.67
CA THR A 120 18.34 2.10 15.87
C THR A 120 17.92 3.54 15.58
N THR A 121 18.77 4.32 14.91
CA THR A 121 18.40 5.68 14.52
C THR A 121 17.31 5.68 13.45
N ALA A 122 17.29 4.70 12.54
CA ALA A 122 16.20 4.56 11.58
C ALA A 122 14.83 4.34 12.25
N ILE A 123 14.77 3.45 13.25
CA ILE A 123 13.57 3.20 14.04
C ILE A 123 13.14 4.47 14.79
N GLN A 124 14.06 5.13 15.50
CA GLN A 124 13.76 6.36 16.25
C GLN A 124 13.24 7.48 15.35
N LEU A 125 13.79 7.62 14.14
CA LEU A 125 13.32 8.59 13.17
C LEU A 125 11.89 8.28 12.72
N ILE A 126 11.58 7.02 12.40
CA ILE A 126 10.21 6.63 12.03
C ILE A 126 9.24 6.83 13.20
N GLU A 127 9.64 6.51 14.42
CA GLU A 127 8.81 6.70 15.63
C GLU A 127 8.52 8.18 15.89
N GLN A 128 9.50 9.07 15.69
CA GLN A 128 9.31 10.52 15.77
C GLN A 128 8.24 11.02 14.78
N PHE A 129 8.16 10.40 13.60
CA PHE A 129 7.22 10.72 12.53
C PHE A 129 6.14 9.65 12.37
N SER A 130 5.72 9.02 13.46
CA SER A 130 4.85 7.84 13.44
C SER A 130 3.50 8.03 12.74
N HIS A 131 2.99 9.26 12.58
CA HIS A 131 1.78 9.56 11.81
C HIS A 131 2.00 9.48 10.30
N THR A 132 3.22 9.74 9.83
CA THR A 132 3.55 9.82 8.40
C THR A 132 3.53 8.46 7.71
N LYS A 133 3.92 7.39 8.42
CA LYS A 133 3.96 6.03 7.87
C LYS A 133 2.58 5.55 7.38
N VAL A 134 1.50 6.03 8.00
CA VAL A 134 0.12 5.70 7.58
C VAL A 134 -0.22 6.25 6.20
N LEU A 135 0.44 7.34 5.80
CA LEU A 135 0.26 7.98 4.50
C LEU A 135 1.31 7.55 3.47
N ASN A 136 2.40 6.92 3.92
CA ASN A 136 3.51 6.46 3.09
C ASN A 136 3.78 4.96 3.29
N ASN A 137 3.18 4.16 2.42
CA ASN A 137 3.27 2.70 2.47
C ASN A 137 4.72 2.20 2.40
N SER A 138 5.60 2.89 1.67
CA SER A 138 7.02 2.53 1.52
C SER A 138 7.76 2.72 2.84
N LEU A 139 7.54 3.86 3.52
CA LEU A 139 8.10 4.13 4.84
C LEU A 139 7.63 3.10 5.87
N TRP A 140 6.35 2.75 5.85
CA TRP A 140 5.79 1.77 6.79
C TRP A 140 6.34 0.35 6.53
N ARG A 141 6.52 -0.05 5.27
CA ARG A 141 7.18 -1.32 4.92
C ARG A 141 8.65 -1.35 5.35
N ALA A 142 9.38 -0.24 5.23
CA ALA A 142 10.73 -0.12 5.77
C ALA A 142 10.74 -0.30 7.29
N TYR A 143 9.77 0.28 7.99
CA TYR A 143 9.61 0.11 9.43
C TYR A 143 9.36 -1.35 9.84
N LEU A 144 8.43 -2.03 9.17
CA LEU A 144 8.19 -3.47 9.39
C LEU A 144 9.47 -4.30 9.20
N THR A 145 10.26 -3.98 8.17
CA THR A 145 11.53 -4.66 7.91
C THR A 145 12.53 -4.46 9.05
N LEU A 146 12.64 -3.24 9.58
CA LEU A 146 13.50 -2.93 10.73
C LEU A 146 13.04 -3.66 12.00
N LEU A 147 11.73 -3.70 12.26
CA LEU A 147 11.14 -4.37 13.42
C LEU A 147 11.25 -5.90 13.38
N SER A 148 11.31 -6.52 12.19
CA SER A 148 11.36 -7.97 12.03
C SER A 148 12.49 -8.67 12.80
N LYS A 149 13.59 -7.93 13.07
CA LYS A 149 14.76 -8.40 13.82
C LYS A 149 14.73 -8.06 15.31
N GLY A 150 13.73 -7.32 15.75
CA GLY A 150 13.60 -6.80 17.11
C GLY A 150 12.55 -7.56 17.92
N ASN A 151 11.79 -6.80 18.72
CA ASN A 151 10.74 -7.33 19.57
C ASN A 151 9.58 -7.88 18.72
N GLN A 152 9.35 -9.19 18.83
CA GLN A 152 8.35 -9.92 18.07
C GLN A 152 6.91 -9.47 18.35
N ASP A 153 6.59 -9.06 19.58
CA ASP A 153 5.26 -8.54 19.93
C ASP A 153 5.01 -7.18 19.24
N ILE A 154 6.01 -6.30 19.22
CA ILE A 154 5.91 -4.99 18.53
C ILE A 154 5.76 -5.21 17.03
N TYR A 155 6.61 -6.04 16.44
CA TYR A 155 6.55 -6.37 15.02
C TYR A 155 5.20 -6.97 14.61
N PHE A 156 4.68 -7.92 15.39
CA PHE A 156 3.38 -8.51 15.14
C PHE A 156 2.24 -7.49 15.18
N ASN A 157 2.22 -6.61 16.19
CA ASN A 157 1.18 -5.60 16.29
C ASN A 157 1.25 -4.62 15.13
N GLU A 158 2.45 -4.22 14.72
CA GLU A 158 2.66 -3.34 13.58
C GLU A 158 2.24 -3.98 12.25
N LEU A 159 2.49 -5.29 12.06
CA LEU A 159 1.97 -6.04 10.91
C LEU A 159 0.44 -5.96 10.83
N LEU A 160 -0.24 -6.13 11.96
CA LEU A 160 -1.69 -6.04 12.00
C LEU A 160 -2.19 -4.62 11.71
N ASP A 161 -1.57 -3.59 12.32
CA ASP A 161 -1.93 -2.19 12.05
C ASP A 161 -1.75 -1.83 10.57
N TYR A 162 -0.65 -2.28 9.97
CA TYR A 162 -0.42 -2.13 8.54
C TYR A 162 -1.52 -2.80 7.72
N LEU A 163 -1.83 -4.07 7.98
CA LEU A 163 -2.80 -4.85 7.21
C LEU A 163 -4.25 -4.40 7.41
N VAL A 164 -4.57 -3.70 8.49
CA VAL A 164 -5.88 -3.03 8.65
C VAL A 164 -6.04 -1.91 7.61
N VAL A 165 -4.98 -1.15 7.35
CA VAL A 165 -4.99 -0.05 6.39
C VAL A 165 -4.75 -0.54 4.95
N HIS A 166 -3.82 -1.48 4.78
CA HIS A 166 -3.33 -2.00 3.50
C HIS A 166 -3.63 -3.49 3.33
N HIS A 167 -4.90 -3.87 3.56
CA HIS A 167 -5.38 -5.26 3.57
C HIS A 167 -5.14 -6.09 2.31
N SER A 168 -4.87 -5.44 1.17
CA SER A 168 -4.58 -6.09 -0.11
C SER A 168 -3.09 -6.38 -0.32
N ASP A 169 -2.23 -6.05 0.64
CA ASP A 169 -0.79 -6.28 0.55
C ASP A 169 -0.41 -7.74 0.84
N ILE A 170 -0.30 -8.52 -0.23
CA ILE A 170 0.02 -9.95 -0.16
C ILE A 170 1.40 -10.18 0.47
N GLN A 171 2.38 -9.30 0.22
CA GLN A 171 3.74 -9.49 0.74
C GLN A 171 3.77 -9.37 2.27
N VAL A 172 2.99 -8.44 2.83
CA VAL A 172 2.89 -8.27 4.28
C VAL A 172 2.00 -9.35 4.91
N HIS A 173 0.96 -9.82 4.22
CA HIS A 173 0.26 -11.05 4.63
C HIS A 173 1.22 -12.23 4.74
N ASP A 174 2.15 -12.39 3.80
CA ASP A 174 3.14 -13.48 3.83
C ASP A 174 4.08 -13.37 5.02
N GLN A 175 4.46 -12.15 5.41
CA GLN A 175 5.21 -11.89 6.64
C GLN A 175 4.42 -12.27 7.89
N LEU A 176 3.13 -11.93 7.97
CA LEU A 176 2.25 -12.33 9.06
C LEU A 176 2.12 -13.86 9.14
N ILE A 177 1.91 -14.54 8.01
CA ILE A 177 1.85 -16.00 7.99
C ILE A 177 3.19 -16.58 8.46
N THR A 178 4.31 -16.10 7.94
CA THR A 178 5.65 -16.55 8.34
C THR A 178 5.87 -16.38 9.84
N PHE A 179 5.41 -15.27 10.44
CA PHE A 179 5.43 -15.08 11.88
C PHE A 179 4.64 -16.16 12.63
N LEU A 180 3.44 -16.48 12.13
CA LEU A 180 2.48 -17.37 12.77
C LEU A 180 2.83 -18.87 12.64
N ILE A 181 3.48 -19.28 11.56
CA ILE A 181 3.76 -20.70 11.28
C ILE A 181 5.25 -21.03 11.08
N GLY A 182 6.14 -20.04 11.07
CA GLY A 182 7.55 -20.20 10.69
C GLY A 182 7.79 -20.09 9.18
N ASP A 183 9.07 -20.11 8.80
CA ASP A 183 9.56 -19.99 7.42
C ASP A 183 9.85 -21.35 6.75
N HIS A 184 9.89 -22.44 7.52
CA HIS A 184 10.30 -23.75 7.01
C HIS A 184 9.14 -24.52 6.37
N PRO A 185 9.21 -24.87 5.06
CA PRO A 185 8.10 -25.50 4.34
C PRO A 185 7.65 -26.87 4.90
N SER A 186 8.56 -27.60 5.55
CA SER A 186 8.29 -28.96 6.07
C SER A 186 8.06 -29.03 7.58
N GLN A 187 8.20 -27.93 8.32
CA GLN A 187 8.03 -27.91 9.76
C GLN A 187 7.22 -26.69 10.20
N ILE A 188 5.92 -26.88 10.41
CA ILE A 188 5.05 -25.84 10.91
C ILE A 188 5.32 -25.62 12.40
N ARG A 189 5.73 -24.40 12.75
CA ARG A 189 5.84 -23.93 14.13
C ARG A 189 4.68 -23.00 14.46
N TRP A 190 3.65 -23.53 15.09
CA TRP A 190 2.51 -22.73 15.53
C TRP A 190 2.93 -21.68 16.57
N ALA A 191 2.67 -20.41 16.27
CA ALA A 191 2.80 -19.31 17.22
C ALA A 191 1.79 -19.47 18.38
N ASN A 192 2.03 -18.73 19.47
CA ASN A 192 1.15 -18.71 20.63
C ASN A 192 -0.29 -18.29 20.24
N GLN A 193 -1.29 -18.93 20.86
CA GLN A 193 -2.72 -18.68 20.66
C GLN A 193 -3.07 -17.18 20.67
N LYS A 194 -2.44 -16.38 21.54
CA LYS A 194 -2.71 -14.93 21.65
C LYS A 194 -2.56 -14.20 20.31
N TYR A 195 -1.62 -14.62 19.47
CA TYR A 195 -1.37 -13.98 18.18
C TYR A 195 -2.46 -14.35 17.16
N TRP A 196 -2.88 -15.62 17.13
CA TRP A 196 -3.98 -16.07 16.28
C TRP A 196 -5.28 -15.35 16.62
N GLU A 197 -5.60 -15.25 17.90
CA GLU A 197 -6.82 -14.59 18.37
C GLU A 197 -6.78 -13.08 18.10
N SER A 198 -5.64 -12.43 18.34
CA SER A 198 -5.46 -11.00 18.03
C SER A 198 -5.62 -10.71 16.52
N ALA A 199 -4.99 -11.52 15.67
CA ALA A 199 -5.10 -11.38 14.21
C ALA A 199 -6.54 -11.61 13.72
N ALA A 200 -7.25 -12.61 14.26
CA ALA A 200 -8.63 -12.92 13.87
C ALA A 200 -9.62 -11.80 14.23
N VAL A 201 -9.35 -11.04 15.29
CA VAL A 201 -10.17 -9.90 15.70
C VAL A 201 -9.85 -8.64 14.90
N ARG A 202 -8.59 -8.41 14.56
CA ARG A 202 -8.12 -7.14 13.98
C ARG A 202 -8.15 -7.11 12.46
N LEU A 203 -7.89 -8.22 11.78
CA LEU A 203 -7.83 -8.22 10.31
C LEU A 203 -9.21 -7.97 9.70
N PRO A 204 -9.31 -7.11 8.68
CA PRO A 204 -10.59 -6.79 8.06
C PRO A 204 -11.11 -7.97 7.23
N GLY A 205 -12.44 -8.06 7.13
CA GLY A 205 -13.13 -9.07 6.31
C GLY A 205 -12.99 -8.79 4.81
N GLN A 206 -11.84 -9.10 4.23
CA GLN A 206 -11.46 -8.77 2.84
C GLN A 206 -10.89 -9.98 2.11
N PRO A 207 -10.86 -9.97 0.76
CA PRO A 207 -10.32 -11.09 -0.02
C PRO A 207 -8.86 -11.43 0.36
N GLY A 208 -8.06 -10.40 0.66
CA GLY A 208 -6.66 -10.55 1.07
C GLY A 208 -6.48 -11.34 2.37
N SER A 209 -7.43 -11.25 3.30
CA SER A 209 -7.40 -11.95 4.59
C SER A 209 -7.62 -13.46 4.46
N GLY A 210 -8.08 -13.96 3.30
CA GLY A 210 -8.39 -15.39 3.16
C GLY A 210 -7.19 -16.32 3.34
N ARG A 211 -5.97 -15.85 3.05
CA ARG A 211 -4.75 -16.62 3.36
C ARG A 211 -4.60 -16.84 4.87
N PHE A 212 -4.83 -15.79 5.67
CA PHE A 212 -4.85 -15.90 7.12
C PHE A 212 -5.96 -16.81 7.61
N ILE A 213 -7.19 -16.67 7.08
CA ILE A 213 -8.33 -17.51 7.47
C ILE A 213 -8.08 -18.99 7.16
N TYR A 214 -7.46 -19.30 6.02
CA TYR A 214 -7.02 -20.65 5.70
C TYR A 214 -6.06 -21.22 6.76
N TRP A 215 -5.04 -20.44 7.15
CA TRP A 215 -4.08 -20.88 8.16
C TRP A 215 -4.68 -20.95 9.57
N LEU A 216 -5.62 -20.05 9.89
CA LEU A 216 -6.40 -20.10 11.13
C LEU A 216 -7.24 -21.38 11.19
N TRP A 217 -7.87 -21.77 10.09
CA TRP A 217 -8.59 -23.04 10.00
C TRP A 217 -7.65 -24.25 10.22
N ARG A 218 -6.45 -24.24 9.64
CA ARG A 218 -5.43 -25.29 9.87
C ARG A 218 -5.01 -25.33 11.34
N TYR A 219 -4.77 -24.18 11.96
CA TYR A 219 -4.47 -24.05 13.39
C TYR A 219 -5.60 -24.62 14.26
N TYR A 220 -6.85 -24.23 14.01
CA TYR A 220 -8.01 -24.76 14.71
C TYR A 220 -8.22 -26.25 14.47
N THR A 221 -7.89 -26.78 13.28
CA THR A 221 -8.01 -28.22 13.03
C THR A 221 -7.10 -29.03 13.97
N VAL A 222 -5.92 -28.51 14.28
CA VAL A 222 -4.96 -29.15 15.18
C VAL A 222 -5.32 -28.95 16.65
N HIS A 223 -5.75 -27.73 17.03
CA HIS A 223 -5.87 -27.33 18.43
C HIS A 223 -7.31 -27.20 18.95
N PHE A 224 -8.27 -26.85 18.08
CA PHE A 224 -9.65 -26.53 18.43
C PHE A 224 -10.66 -27.03 17.36
N PRO A 225 -10.85 -28.36 17.18
CA PRO A 225 -11.60 -28.90 16.04
C PRO A 225 -13.05 -28.39 15.92
N GLY A 226 -13.69 -28.03 17.04
CA GLY A 226 -15.02 -27.40 17.04
C GLY A 226 -15.02 -26.04 16.34
N ARG A 227 -14.07 -25.16 16.68
CA ARG A 227 -13.89 -23.85 16.02
C ARG A 227 -13.54 -24.00 14.55
N ALA A 228 -12.80 -25.05 14.18
CA ALA A 228 -12.49 -25.32 12.77
C ALA A 228 -13.75 -25.59 11.94
N LYS A 229 -14.69 -26.38 12.47
CA LYS A 229 -15.98 -26.67 11.82
C LYS A 229 -16.84 -25.41 11.67
N GLU A 230 -16.92 -24.60 12.72
CA GLU A 230 -17.62 -23.31 12.68
C GLU A 230 -17.03 -22.37 11.63
N LEU A 231 -15.70 -22.28 11.56
CA LEU A 231 -15.00 -21.44 10.60
C LEU A 231 -15.27 -21.87 9.15
N VAL A 232 -15.38 -23.18 8.85
CA VAL A 232 -15.76 -23.66 7.51
C VAL A 232 -17.13 -23.11 7.10
N THR A 233 -18.11 -23.13 8.00
CA THR A 233 -19.47 -22.65 7.71
C THR A 233 -19.60 -21.12 7.64
N SER A 234 -18.56 -20.40 8.03
CA SER A 234 -18.57 -18.94 8.11
C SER A 234 -17.41 -18.27 7.38
N PHE A 235 -16.57 -19.02 6.66
CA PHE A 235 -15.34 -18.50 6.07
C PHE A 235 -15.61 -17.29 5.16
N TYR A 236 -16.72 -17.33 4.41
CA TYR A 236 -17.04 -16.30 3.44
C TYR A 236 -17.32 -14.95 4.09
N LYS A 237 -17.82 -14.96 5.34
CA LYS A 237 -18.00 -13.75 6.14
C LYS A 237 -16.67 -13.06 6.43
N TYR A 238 -15.59 -13.83 6.60
CA TYR A 238 -14.28 -13.34 6.99
C TYR A 238 -13.36 -13.03 5.80
N ALA A 239 -13.60 -13.64 4.64
CA ALA A 239 -12.77 -13.43 3.46
C ALA A 239 -13.58 -13.55 2.15
N PRO A 240 -14.59 -12.68 1.94
CA PRO A 240 -15.40 -12.69 0.72
C PRO A 240 -14.51 -12.51 -0.51
N GLY A 241 -14.79 -13.22 -1.60
CA GLY A 241 -14.02 -13.16 -2.86
C GLY A 241 -12.59 -13.72 -2.80
N SER A 242 -12.16 -14.32 -1.69
CA SER A 242 -10.80 -14.87 -1.59
C SER A 242 -10.65 -16.18 -2.36
N TYR A 243 -9.53 -16.34 -3.08
CA TYR A 243 -9.15 -17.61 -3.71
C TYR A 243 -8.99 -18.76 -2.70
N TYR A 244 -8.71 -18.44 -1.43
CA TYR A 244 -8.62 -19.42 -0.36
C TYR A 244 -9.99 -19.99 0.06
N SER A 245 -11.09 -19.65 -0.61
CA SER A 245 -12.39 -20.29 -0.47
C SER A 245 -12.41 -21.75 -0.96
N VAL A 246 -11.61 -22.07 -1.98
CA VAL A 246 -11.66 -23.36 -2.68
C VAL A 246 -11.48 -24.57 -1.74
N PRO A 247 -10.50 -24.60 -0.81
CA PRO A 247 -10.35 -25.70 0.14
C PRO A 247 -11.54 -25.91 1.07
N PHE A 248 -12.34 -24.87 1.32
CA PHE A 248 -13.55 -24.95 2.12
C PHE A 248 -14.72 -25.48 1.27
N TRP A 249 -14.89 -24.96 0.06
CA TRP A 249 -15.93 -25.43 -0.86
C TRP A 249 -15.77 -26.91 -1.25
N GLN A 250 -14.53 -27.38 -1.43
CA GLN A 250 -14.26 -28.79 -1.72
C GLN A 250 -14.67 -29.75 -0.59
N GLN A 251 -14.92 -29.25 0.62
CA GLN A 251 -15.45 -30.07 1.72
C GLN A 251 -16.97 -30.22 1.67
N SER A 252 -17.66 -29.37 0.90
CA SER A 252 -19.11 -29.39 0.77
C SER A 252 -19.53 -30.19 -0.45
N ASN A 253 -20.03 -31.41 -0.21
CA ASN A 253 -20.68 -32.25 -1.23
C ASN A 253 -22.22 -32.15 -1.19
N SER A 254 -22.77 -31.13 -0.51
CA SER A 254 -24.22 -31.01 -0.33
C SER A 254 -24.91 -30.51 -1.60
N THR A 255 -26.00 -31.18 -1.98
CA THR A 255 -26.92 -30.76 -3.05
C THR A 255 -28.15 -30.04 -2.50
N GLU A 256 -28.21 -29.75 -1.20
CA GLU A 256 -29.37 -29.18 -0.51
C GLU A 256 -29.50 -27.64 -0.66
N PHE A 257 -28.73 -27.05 -1.58
CA PHE A 257 -28.63 -25.60 -1.75
C PHE A 257 -29.97 -24.90 -1.99
N VAL A 258 -30.94 -25.57 -2.63
CA VAL A 258 -32.30 -25.05 -2.86
C VAL A 258 -33.09 -24.99 -1.55
N THR A 259 -33.06 -26.06 -0.75
CA THR A 259 -33.77 -26.13 0.53
C THR A 259 -33.19 -25.11 1.50
N ASP A 260 -31.86 -25.01 1.57
CA ASP A 260 -31.18 -24.07 2.45
C ASP A 260 -31.33 -22.62 2.04
N TRP A 261 -31.57 -22.31 0.76
CA TRP A 261 -31.87 -20.95 0.32
C TRP A 261 -33.11 -20.36 1.01
N HIS A 262 -34.11 -21.19 1.34
CA HIS A 262 -35.31 -20.73 2.06
C HIS A 262 -35.00 -20.27 3.49
N LYS A 263 -33.81 -20.58 4.02
CA LYS A 263 -33.34 -20.12 5.33
C LYS A 263 -32.50 -18.84 5.23
N VAL A 264 -32.32 -18.27 4.03
CA VAL A 264 -31.48 -17.08 3.81
C VAL A 264 -32.31 -15.80 3.92
N PHE A 265 -32.31 -15.19 5.10
CA PHE A 265 -33.11 -13.98 5.36
C PHE A 265 -32.28 -12.70 5.41
N ASN A 266 -31.00 -12.81 5.74
CA ASN A 266 -30.09 -11.67 5.90
C ASN A 266 -28.70 -11.95 5.28
N LYS A 267 -27.80 -10.97 5.39
CA LYS A 267 -26.44 -11.05 4.84
C LYS A 267 -25.56 -12.12 5.50
N ASP A 268 -25.73 -12.36 6.79
CA ASP A 268 -24.99 -13.41 7.49
C ASP A 268 -25.42 -14.80 7.01
N ASP A 269 -26.73 -15.04 6.85
CA ASP A 269 -27.23 -16.29 6.29
C ASP A 269 -26.75 -16.48 4.85
N TYR A 270 -26.67 -15.38 4.09
CA TYR A 270 -26.18 -15.41 2.72
C TYR A 270 -24.70 -15.78 2.65
N ALA A 271 -23.86 -15.17 3.49
CA ALA A 271 -22.45 -15.51 3.60
C ALA A 271 -22.25 -16.97 4.05
N LYS A 272 -23.09 -17.49 4.96
CA LYS A 272 -23.07 -18.92 5.33
C LYS A 272 -23.43 -19.81 4.15
N TRP A 273 -24.47 -19.45 3.40
CA TRP A 273 -24.86 -20.19 2.20
C TRP A 273 -23.73 -20.21 1.17
N LEU A 274 -23.07 -19.07 0.91
CA LEU A 274 -21.90 -19.00 0.03
C LEU A 274 -20.70 -19.77 0.57
N SER A 275 -20.51 -19.82 1.89
CA SER A 275 -19.43 -20.61 2.50
C SER A 275 -19.58 -22.11 2.19
N VAL A 276 -20.80 -22.59 2.07
CA VAL A 276 -21.09 -24.01 1.81
C VAL A 276 -21.22 -24.30 0.32
N TYR A 277 -21.84 -23.40 -0.46
CA TYR A 277 -22.30 -23.70 -1.82
C TYR A 277 -21.61 -22.87 -2.92
N GLY A 278 -20.77 -21.89 -2.58
CA GLY A 278 -20.18 -20.96 -3.54
C GLY A 278 -19.25 -21.61 -4.59
N GLY A 279 -18.77 -22.83 -4.35
CA GLY A 279 -17.99 -23.61 -5.32
C GLY A 279 -18.80 -24.62 -6.14
N ASN A 280 -20.14 -24.67 -5.98
CA ASN A 280 -21.01 -25.60 -6.70
C ASN A 280 -21.68 -24.91 -7.90
N ASP A 281 -21.34 -25.34 -9.12
CA ASP A 281 -21.87 -24.75 -10.36
C ASP A 281 -23.40 -24.74 -10.46
N GLU A 282 -24.10 -25.76 -9.96
CA GLU A 282 -25.56 -25.80 -9.97
C GLU A 282 -26.15 -24.79 -8.99
N ALA A 283 -25.54 -24.66 -7.81
CA ALA A 283 -25.91 -23.64 -6.83
C ALA A 283 -25.66 -22.22 -7.37
N LEU A 284 -24.55 -22.01 -8.09
CA LEU A 284 -24.23 -20.76 -8.76
C LEU A 284 -25.26 -20.40 -9.86
N ARG A 285 -25.67 -21.37 -10.68
CA ARG A 285 -26.75 -21.17 -11.66
C ARG A 285 -28.07 -20.86 -10.98
N PHE A 286 -28.39 -21.54 -9.88
CA PHE A 286 -29.61 -21.29 -9.12
C PHE A 286 -29.65 -19.86 -8.57
N ILE A 287 -28.55 -19.39 -7.97
CA ILE A 287 -28.52 -18.07 -7.36
C ILE A 287 -28.45 -16.92 -8.36
N SER A 288 -27.84 -17.15 -9.54
CA SER A 288 -27.80 -16.15 -10.63
C SER A 288 -29.19 -15.67 -11.09
N ARG A 289 -30.24 -16.45 -10.82
CA ARG A 289 -31.64 -16.15 -11.16
C ARG A 289 -32.41 -15.46 -10.03
N LYS A 290 -31.76 -15.18 -8.90
CA LYS A 290 -32.38 -14.56 -7.72
C LYS A 290 -32.08 -13.06 -7.69
N ASP A 291 -32.96 -12.30 -7.03
CA ASP A 291 -32.66 -10.92 -6.70
C ASP A 291 -31.71 -10.87 -5.49
N LEU A 292 -30.48 -10.40 -5.74
CA LEU A 292 -29.43 -10.29 -4.74
C LEU A 292 -29.25 -8.88 -4.17
N THR A 293 -30.10 -7.93 -4.57
CA THR A 293 -29.95 -6.50 -4.22
C THR A 293 -29.85 -6.26 -2.72
N ARG A 294 -30.59 -7.03 -1.90
CA ARG A 294 -30.55 -6.94 -0.43
C ARG A 294 -29.25 -7.43 0.20
N TYR A 295 -28.45 -8.19 -0.53
CA TYR A 295 -27.22 -8.81 -0.04
C TYR A 295 -25.96 -8.05 -0.44
N TYR A 296 -26.05 -7.14 -1.42
CA TYR A 296 -24.89 -6.36 -1.86
C TYR A 296 -24.28 -5.51 -0.72
N HIS A 297 -22.98 -5.26 -0.85
CA HIS A 297 -22.24 -4.41 0.09
C HIS A 297 -22.83 -2.98 0.07
N PRO A 298 -23.21 -2.38 1.22
CA PRO A 298 -23.90 -1.09 1.24
C PRO A 298 -23.08 0.02 0.58
N ASP A 299 -21.77 0.06 0.87
CA ASP A 299 -20.88 1.07 0.29
C ASP A 299 -20.64 0.86 -1.21
N ALA A 300 -20.75 -0.39 -1.70
CA ALA A 300 -20.70 -0.65 -3.14
C ALA A 300 -21.96 -0.14 -3.84
N VAL A 301 -23.14 -0.31 -3.22
CA VAL A 301 -24.39 0.26 -3.74
C VAL A 301 -24.34 1.79 -3.75
N LYS A 302 -23.78 2.40 -2.70
CA LYS A 302 -23.57 3.85 -2.64
C LYS A 302 -22.60 4.31 -3.74
N LEU A 303 -21.46 3.62 -3.88
CA LEU A 303 -20.45 3.92 -4.90
C LEU A 303 -21.01 3.79 -6.31
N ASP A 304 -21.80 2.75 -6.60
CA ASP A 304 -22.46 2.56 -7.89
C ASP A 304 -23.33 3.77 -8.27
N ARG A 305 -24.12 4.28 -7.33
CA ARG A 305 -24.92 5.49 -7.54
C ARG A 305 -24.05 6.72 -7.76
N GLU A 306 -23.01 6.91 -6.95
CA GLU A 306 -22.10 8.05 -7.07
C GLU A 306 -21.39 8.10 -8.43
N LEU A 307 -20.93 6.95 -8.95
CA LEU A 307 -20.16 6.87 -10.18
C LEU A 307 -21.03 6.91 -11.45
N TYR A 308 -22.19 6.24 -11.45
CA TYR A 308 -23.00 6.06 -12.67
C TYR A 308 -24.29 6.88 -12.71
N GLN A 309 -24.69 7.49 -11.59
CA GLN A 309 -25.91 8.31 -11.48
C GLN A 309 -25.62 9.72 -10.95
N GLY A 310 -24.40 9.98 -10.46
CA GLY A 310 -23.98 11.28 -9.97
C GLY A 310 -23.76 12.30 -11.07
N ALA A 311 -24.04 13.57 -10.78
CA ALA A 311 -23.87 14.70 -11.71
C ALA A 311 -22.41 15.21 -11.84
N ARG A 312 -21.40 14.38 -11.52
CA ARG A 312 -19.99 14.80 -11.57
C ARG A 312 -19.54 14.88 -13.02
N SER A 313 -19.23 16.09 -13.50
CA SER A 313 -18.70 16.31 -14.85
C SER A 313 -17.18 16.32 -14.86
N ILE A 314 -16.60 15.65 -15.86
CA ILE A 314 -15.18 15.78 -16.23
C ILE A 314 -15.09 16.83 -17.33
N ASP A 315 -13.95 17.53 -17.40
CA ASP A 315 -13.68 18.45 -18.49
C ASP A 315 -13.80 17.73 -19.85
N PRO A 316 -14.64 18.23 -20.79
CA PRO A 316 -14.80 17.63 -22.12
C PRO A 316 -13.49 17.44 -22.88
N GLU A 317 -12.53 18.36 -22.77
CA GLU A 317 -11.24 18.26 -23.46
C GLU A 317 -10.44 17.05 -22.96
N ILE A 318 -10.44 16.82 -21.65
CA ILE A 318 -9.78 15.66 -21.04
C ILE A 318 -10.48 14.37 -21.48
N VAL A 319 -11.82 14.36 -21.52
CA VAL A 319 -12.60 13.21 -21.98
C VAL A 319 -12.26 12.87 -23.44
N GLU A 320 -12.17 13.87 -24.31
CA GLU A 320 -11.83 13.71 -25.72
C GLU A 320 -10.41 13.14 -25.91
N ILE A 321 -9.41 13.72 -25.25
CA ILE A 321 -8.02 13.25 -25.30
C ILE A 321 -7.91 11.78 -24.86
N LEU A 322 -8.60 11.43 -23.76
CA LEU A 322 -8.62 10.05 -23.25
C LEU A 322 -9.38 9.07 -24.17
N ALA A 323 -10.43 9.55 -24.86
CA ALA A 323 -11.16 8.77 -25.85
C ALA A 323 -10.33 8.51 -27.13
N LEU A 324 -9.46 9.46 -27.50
CA LEU A 324 -8.50 9.31 -28.59
C LEU A 324 -7.33 8.36 -28.26
N GLY A 325 -7.16 7.97 -26.99
CA GLY A 325 -6.08 7.08 -26.55
C GLY A 325 -4.77 7.79 -26.22
N GLU A 326 -4.76 9.13 -26.15
CA GLU A 326 -3.58 9.94 -25.81
C GLU A 326 -3.35 9.98 -24.27
N TYR A 327 -3.08 8.80 -23.69
CA TYR A 327 -3.06 8.58 -22.23
C TYR A 327 -2.12 9.52 -21.48
N SER A 328 -0.89 9.73 -21.96
CA SER A 328 0.10 10.56 -21.25
C SER A 328 -0.33 12.02 -21.15
N ILE A 329 -0.91 12.55 -22.24
CA ILE A 329 -1.42 13.91 -22.29
C ILE A 329 -2.67 14.00 -21.40
N GLY A 330 -3.64 13.10 -21.60
CA GLY A 330 -4.88 13.09 -20.84
C GLY A 330 -4.67 12.95 -19.33
N MET A 331 -3.71 12.12 -18.89
CA MET A 331 -3.38 11.98 -17.46
C MET A 331 -2.62 13.16 -16.89
N THR A 332 -1.76 13.81 -17.68
CA THR A 332 -1.10 15.05 -17.26
C THR A 332 -2.13 16.16 -17.09
N SER A 333 -2.99 16.39 -18.09
CA SER A 333 -4.06 17.40 -18.03
C SER A 333 -5.04 17.13 -16.89
N PHE A 334 -5.40 15.86 -16.67
CA PHE A 334 -6.23 15.47 -15.53
C PHE A 334 -5.56 15.79 -14.20
N LYS A 335 -4.28 15.41 -14.04
CA LYS A 335 -3.52 15.69 -12.81
C LYS A 335 -3.46 17.19 -12.54
N GLU A 336 -3.16 18.01 -13.54
CA GLU A 336 -3.09 19.46 -13.38
C GLU A 336 -4.42 20.07 -12.94
N LYS A 337 -5.53 19.64 -13.55
CA LYS A 337 -6.87 20.16 -13.28
C LYS A 337 -7.42 19.72 -11.92
N TYR A 338 -7.15 18.48 -11.52
CA TYR A 338 -7.75 17.85 -10.34
C TYR A 338 -6.78 17.59 -9.18
N LYS A 339 -5.53 18.08 -9.23
CA LYS A 339 -4.48 17.86 -8.20
C LYS A 339 -4.86 18.19 -6.76
N ASN A 340 -5.81 19.11 -6.56
CA ASN A 340 -6.21 19.58 -5.22
C ASN A 340 -7.31 18.72 -4.59
N LEU A 341 -7.80 17.68 -5.30
CA LEU A 341 -8.81 16.79 -4.73
C LEU A 341 -8.20 15.88 -3.66
N PRO A 342 -8.96 15.52 -2.61
CA PRO A 342 -8.62 14.40 -1.76
C PRO A 342 -8.41 13.14 -2.61
N GLN A 343 -7.45 12.28 -2.22
CA GLN A 343 -7.02 11.14 -3.03
C GLN A 343 -8.18 10.23 -3.47
N LEU A 344 -9.14 9.97 -2.59
CA LEU A 344 -10.32 9.15 -2.91
C LEU A 344 -11.19 9.79 -3.98
N ASP A 345 -11.46 11.10 -3.87
CA ASP A 345 -12.23 11.82 -4.88
C ASP A 345 -11.46 11.93 -6.19
N TYR A 346 -10.14 12.14 -6.13
CA TYR A 346 -9.28 12.10 -7.31
C TYR A 346 -9.43 10.77 -8.07
N TYR A 347 -9.38 9.63 -7.37
CA TYR A 347 -9.60 8.33 -7.99
C TYR A 347 -11.04 8.15 -8.50
N LYS A 348 -12.06 8.61 -7.77
CA LYS A 348 -13.46 8.57 -8.26
C LYS A 348 -13.62 9.38 -9.56
N TYR A 349 -13.01 10.55 -9.66
CA TYR A 349 -13.05 11.36 -10.88
C TYR A 349 -12.34 10.66 -12.05
N LEU A 350 -11.24 9.93 -11.79
CA LEU A 350 -10.59 9.12 -12.81
C LEU A 350 -11.47 7.98 -13.31
N VAL A 351 -12.23 7.32 -12.42
CA VAL A 351 -13.22 6.32 -12.84
C VAL A 351 -14.26 6.94 -13.76
N ILE A 352 -14.81 8.10 -13.39
CA ILE A 352 -15.80 8.82 -14.19
C ILE A 352 -15.20 9.28 -15.54
N ALA A 353 -13.94 9.72 -15.56
CA ALA A 353 -13.25 10.04 -16.81
C ALA A 353 -13.14 8.80 -17.71
N GLY A 354 -12.82 7.63 -17.14
CA GLY A 354 -12.83 6.35 -17.86
C GLY A 354 -14.22 5.99 -18.41
N ILE A 355 -15.27 6.19 -17.61
CA ILE A 355 -16.67 5.97 -18.04
C ILE A 355 -17.02 6.88 -19.22
N ASN A 356 -16.79 8.19 -19.08
CA ASN A 356 -17.19 9.21 -20.05
C ASN A 356 -16.39 9.14 -21.36
N SER A 357 -15.12 8.73 -21.29
CA SER A 357 -14.26 8.53 -22.48
C SER A 357 -14.38 7.13 -23.09
N HIS A 358 -15.25 6.27 -22.53
CA HIS A 358 -15.35 4.85 -22.88
C HIS A 358 -14.01 4.08 -22.78
N ASN A 359 -13.13 4.53 -21.90
CA ASN A 359 -11.81 3.95 -21.68
C ASN A 359 -11.83 2.96 -20.51
N ARG A 360 -12.07 1.69 -20.84
CA ARG A 360 -12.23 0.62 -19.84
C ARG A 360 -10.99 0.37 -19.00
N PHE A 361 -9.80 0.62 -19.54
CA PHE A 361 -8.55 0.46 -18.81
C PHE A 361 -8.49 1.41 -17.61
N ILE A 362 -8.80 2.69 -17.85
CA ILE A 362 -8.84 3.73 -16.80
C ILE A 362 -9.93 3.41 -15.78
N GLU A 363 -11.15 3.09 -16.27
CA GLU A 363 -12.28 2.74 -15.40
C GLU A 363 -11.93 1.59 -14.46
N VAL A 364 -11.42 0.46 -14.97
CA VAL A 364 -11.09 -0.72 -14.17
C VAL A 364 -9.97 -0.43 -13.17
N TYR A 365 -8.88 0.18 -13.63
CA TYR A 365 -7.70 0.41 -12.80
C TYR A 365 -8.03 1.28 -11.59
N TYR A 366 -8.72 2.40 -11.80
CA TYR A 366 -9.07 3.30 -10.72
C TYR A 366 -10.28 2.84 -9.92
N LEU A 367 -11.20 2.05 -10.49
CA LEU A 367 -12.28 1.45 -9.71
C LEU A 367 -11.72 0.50 -8.66
N ARG A 368 -10.73 -0.33 -9.01
CA ARG A 368 -10.02 -1.17 -8.02
C ARG A 368 -9.30 -0.35 -6.95
N ALA A 369 -8.76 0.82 -7.30
CA ALA A 369 -8.15 1.71 -6.31
C ALA A 369 -9.19 2.26 -5.33
N VAL A 370 -10.36 2.69 -5.84
CA VAL A 370 -11.48 3.19 -5.03
C VAL A 370 -12.04 2.09 -4.12
N LEU A 371 -12.31 0.89 -4.64
CA LEU A 371 -12.80 -0.24 -3.83
C LEU A 371 -11.83 -0.56 -2.69
N ARG A 372 -10.52 -0.58 -2.95
CA ARG A 372 -9.49 -0.81 -1.92
C ARG A 372 -9.50 0.27 -0.85
N GLN A 373 -9.58 1.55 -1.22
CA GLN A 373 -9.63 2.67 -0.26
C GLN A 373 -10.90 2.68 0.59
N LEU A 374 -12.04 2.27 0.01
CA LEU A 374 -13.30 2.15 0.71
C LEU A 374 -13.46 0.82 1.48
N GLN A 375 -12.44 -0.06 1.43
CA GLN A 375 -12.51 -1.41 2.00
C GLN A 375 -13.75 -2.18 1.51
N ILE A 376 -14.07 -2.07 0.22
CA ILE A 376 -15.12 -2.86 -0.41
C ILE A 376 -14.47 -4.09 -1.03
N PRO A 377 -14.87 -5.31 -0.65
CA PRO A 377 -14.34 -6.52 -1.27
C PRO A 377 -14.62 -6.57 -2.78
N GLU A 378 -13.59 -6.86 -3.57
CA GLU A 378 -13.72 -7.13 -5.00
C GLU A 378 -14.29 -8.55 -5.20
N ASP A 379 -15.60 -8.70 -5.08
CA ASP A 379 -16.27 -10.00 -5.02
C ASP A 379 -17.58 -10.02 -5.84
N PRO A 380 -17.74 -10.96 -6.80
CA PRO A 380 -18.95 -11.11 -7.62
C PRO A 380 -20.24 -11.37 -6.84
N PHE A 381 -20.17 -11.89 -5.62
CA PHE A 381 -21.38 -12.24 -4.87
C PHE A 381 -21.97 -11.06 -4.08
N ILE A 382 -21.20 -9.98 -3.89
CA ILE A 382 -21.63 -8.86 -3.04
C ILE A 382 -21.60 -7.50 -3.76
N LEU A 383 -21.11 -7.46 -5.00
CA LEU A 383 -21.04 -6.23 -5.78
C LEU A 383 -22.26 -6.07 -6.71
N PRO A 384 -22.77 -4.84 -6.90
CA PRO A 384 -23.75 -4.53 -7.93
C PRO A 384 -23.28 -4.91 -9.34
N PRO A 385 -24.20 -5.33 -10.24
CA PRO A 385 -23.85 -5.78 -11.59
C PRO A 385 -23.07 -4.77 -12.44
N ARG A 386 -23.32 -3.47 -12.30
CA ARG A 386 -22.59 -2.43 -13.07
C ARG A 386 -21.13 -2.36 -12.65
N LEU A 387 -20.85 -2.37 -11.34
CA LEU A 387 -19.49 -2.44 -10.82
C LEU A 387 -18.80 -3.74 -11.23
N LEU A 388 -19.51 -4.87 -11.23
CA LEU A 388 -18.95 -6.13 -11.71
C LEU A 388 -18.64 -6.13 -13.19
N ASN A 389 -19.55 -5.62 -14.02
CA ASN A 389 -19.31 -5.47 -15.44
C ASN A 389 -18.08 -4.59 -15.68
N ALA A 390 -17.92 -3.51 -14.90
CA ALA A 390 -16.74 -2.66 -14.92
C ALA A 390 -15.46 -3.48 -14.71
N LEU A 391 -15.35 -4.15 -13.56
CA LEU A 391 -14.18 -4.92 -13.13
C LEU A 391 -13.88 -6.15 -14.01
N TYR A 392 -14.93 -6.80 -14.52
CA TYR A 392 -14.86 -8.06 -15.26
C TYR A 392 -15.64 -7.95 -16.58
N PRO A 393 -15.11 -7.24 -17.60
CA PRO A 393 -15.84 -6.92 -18.82
C PRO A 393 -16.18 -8.13 -19.73
N ARG A 394 -15.81 -9.38 -19.35
CA ARG A 394 -16.26 -10.64 -19.98
C ARG A 394 -16.24 -11.81 -18.97
N PRO A 395 -17.20 -12.77 -18.98
CA PRO A 395 -18.53 -12.79 -19.61
C PRO A 395 -19.64 -12.74 -18.54
N TYR A 396 -19.94 -11.55 -18.01
CA TYR A 396 -21.25 -11.27 -17.41
C TYR A 396 -22.13 -10.64 -18.49
N ARG A 397 -22.58 -11.47 -19.44
CA ARG A 397 -23.63 -11.13 -20.42
C ARG A 397 -24.84 -12.00 -20.18
#